data_AF-A0A0A9XJU4-F1
#
_entry.id   AF-A0A0A9XJU4-F1
#
_cell.length_a   1.000
_cell.length_b   1.000
_cell.length_c   1.000
_cell.angle_alpha   90.00
_cell.angle_beta   90.00
_cell.angle_gamma   90.00
#
_symmetry.space_group_name_H-M   'P 1'
#
loop_
_entity.id
_entity.type
_entity.pdbx_description
1 polymer ?
#
loop_
_entity_poly.entity_id
_entity_poly.type
_entity_poly.pdbx_seq_one_letter_code
_entity_poly.pdbx_strand_id
1 'polypeptide(L)'
;LKVKKLRITANYKYMKWIPLESDPVLFSYYANELGLNQPYEIHEVWGLDDDLLSMVPTSVVAVILLFPCTQAINEFRNTKCVLQYSAGDTTQPVFWMKQTVGNACGTVAILHSILNSYNQLTIRKDSF
;
A
#
# COMPACT_ATOMS: atom_id res chain seq x y z
N LEU A 1 -31.12 -40.01 -7.12
CA LEU A 1 -30.75 -38.58 -7.00
C LEU A 1 -29.23 -38.44 -7.16
N LYS A 2 -28.76 -38.09 -8.37
CA LYS A 2 -27.32 -37.90 -8.65
C LYS A 2 -26.94 -36.48 -8.24
N VAL A 3 -26.22 -36.34 -7.12
CA VAL A 3 -25.61 -35.07 -6.73
C VAL A 3 -24.50 -34.76 -7.73
N LYS A 4 -24.73 -33.80 -8.62
CA LYS A 4 -23.68 -33.24 -9.49
C LYS A 4 -22.70 -32.50 -8.58
N LYS A 5 -21.55 -33.13 -8.31
CA LYS A 5 -20.38 -32.47 -7.74
C LYS A 5 -19.96 -31.39 -8.75
N LEU A 6 -20.22 -30.12 -8.45
CA LEU A 6 -19.65 -29.01 -9.20
C LEU A 6 -18.12 -29.11 -9.05
N ARG A 7 -17.45 -29.61 -10.08
CA ARG A 7 -15.99 -29.49 -10.20
C ARG A 7 -15.72 -28.04 -10.57
N ILE A 8 -15.42 -27.22 -9.56
CA ILE A 8 -14.78 -25.92 -9.78
C ILE A 8 -13.33 -26.22 -10.19
N THR A 9 -13.10 -26.41 -11.49
CA THR A 9 -11.76 -26.27 -12.07
C THR A 9 -11.48 -24.78 -12.20
N ALA A 10 -11.09 -24.14 -11.11
CA ALA A 10 -10.54 -22.79 -11.16
C ALA A 10 -9.13 -22.89 -11.77
N ASN A 11 -8.96 -22.36 -12.98
CA ASN A 11 -7.64 -22.01 -13.50
C ASN A 11 -7.01 -21.03 -12.50
N TYR A 12 -6.06 -21.49 -11.68
CA TYR A 12 -5.29 -20.72 -10.69
C TYR A 12 -4.34 -19.67 -11.32
N LYS A 13 -4.65 -19.19 -12.53
CA LYS A 13 -3.80 -18.29 -13.31
C LYS A 13 -4.37 -16.88 -13.20
N TYR A 14 -3.88 -16.19 -12.16
CA TYR A 14 -4.11 -14.80 -11.74
C TYR A 14 -5.37 -14.53 -10.91
N MET A 15 -5.23 -14.62 -9.58
CA MET A 15 -6.17 -13.95 -8.67
C MET A 15 -6.06 -12.44 -8.86
N LYS A 16 -7.20 -11.79 -9.08
CA LYS A 16 -7.34 -10.34 -9.11
C LYS A 16 -8.35 -9.93 -8.06
N TRP A 17 -8.00 -8.94 -7.27
CA TRP A 17 -8.92 -8.31 -6.32
C TRP A 17 -9.69 -7.17 -6.98
N ILE A 18 -10.67 -6.64 -6.27
CA ILE A 18 -11.29 -5.36 -6.62
C ILE A 18 -10.26 -4.26 -6.30
N PRO A 19 -9.97 -3.34 -7.23
CA PRO A 19 -9.05 -2.24 -6.95
C PRO A 19 -9.61 -1.36 -5.82
N LEU A 20 -8.74 -0.95 -4.92
CA LEU A 20 -9.09 -0.02 -3.85
C LEU A 20 -9.20 1.39 -4.42
N GLU A 21 -10.29 2.08 -4.10
CA GLU A 21 -10.46 3.49 -4.41
C GLU A 21 -9.49 4.33 -3.60
N SER A 22 -8.85 5.33 -4.22
CA SER A 22 -7.92 6.24 -3.53
C SER A 22 -8.69 7.27 -2.74
N ASP A 23 -9.32 6.81 -1.67
CA ASP A 23 -10.09 7.62 -0.73
C ASP A 23 -9.44 7.51 0.67
N PRO A 24 -9.05 8.64 1.29
CA PRO A 24 -8.43 8.63 2.63
C PRO A 24 -9.33 8.01 3.71
N VAL A 25 -10.66 8.12 3.58
CA VAL A 25 -11.60 7.52 4.55
C VAL A 25 -11.55 5.99 4.46
N LEU A 26 -11.64 5.45 3.23
CA LEU A 26 -11.51 4.02 2.98
C LEU A 26 -10.15 3.48 3.45
N PHE A 27 -9.05 4.20 3.19
CA PHE A 27 -7.72 3.77 3.61
C PHE A 27 -7.59 3.77 5.13
N SER A 28 -8.12 4.79 5.80
CA SER A 28 -8.09 4.90 7.26
C SER A 28 -8.89 3.79 7.92
N TYR A 29 -10.10 3.54 7.41
CA TYR A 29 -10.93 2.41 7.84
C TYR A 29 -10.18 1.09 7.66
N TYR A 30 -9.60 0.85 6.48
CA TYR A 30 -8.91 -0.40 6.21
C TYR A 30 -7.64 -0.57 7.06
N ALA A 31 -6.85 0.49 7.25
CA ALA A 31 -5.70 0.46 8.15
C ALA A 31 -6.12 0.15 9.60
N ASN A 32 -7.25 0.71 10.05
CA ASN A 32 -7.81 0.40 11.37
C ASN A 32 -8.20 -1.08 11.48
N GLU A 33 -8.88 -1.64 10.47
CA GLU A 33 -9.23 -3.06 10.43
C GLU A 33 -7.98 -3.96 10.48
N LEU A 34 -6.87 -3.53 9.86
CA LEU A 34 -5.57 -4.21 9.94
C LEU A 34 -4.86 -4.05 11.30
N GLY A 35 -5.43 -3.27 12.23
CA GLY A 35 -4.92 -3.11 13.59
C GLY A 35 -4.29 -1.77 13.90
N LEU A 36 -4.22 -0.83 12.94
CA LEU A 36 -3.72 0.51 13.23
C LEU A 36 -4.65 1.20 14.25
N ASN A 37 -4.13 1.52 15.42
CA ASN A 37 -4.90 2.23 16.43
C ASN A 37 -4.71 3.75 16.28
N GLN A 38 -5.64 4.52 16.83
CA GLN A 38 -5.48 5.97 16.97
C GLN A 38 -4.16 6.31 17.70
N PRO A 39 -3.49 7.42 17.35
CA PRO A 39 -4.02 8.60 16.67
C PRO A 39 -3.69 8.75 15.17
N TYR A 40 -3.23 7.70 14.48
CA TYR A 40 -2.83 7.82 13.06
C TYR A 40 -3.98 7.54 12.10
N GLU A 41 -4.13 8.42 11.12
CA GLU A 41 -5.15 8.36 10.06
C GLU A 41 -4.52 8.77 8.71
N ILE A 42 -5.19 8.47 7.60
CA ILE A 42 -4.77 8.87 6.27
C ILE A 42 -5.50 10.15 5.89
N HIS A 43 -4.74 11.15 5.42
CA HIS A 43 -5.26 12.45 4.98
C HIS A 43 -4.98 12.69 3.50
N GLU A 44 -5.86 13.45 2.86
CA GLU A 44 -5.69 13.90 1.48
C GLU A 44 -4.55 14.93 1.36
N VAL A 45 -3.84 14.89 0.24
CA VAL A 45 -2.84 15.90 -0.12
C VAL A 45 -3.34 16.68 -1.32
N TRP A 46 -3.87 17.87 -1.06
CA TRP A 46 -4.52 18.71 -2.08
C TRP A 46 -3.56 19.25 -3.15
N GLY A 47 -2.29 19.44 -2.78
CA GLY A 47 -1.24 19.95 -3.65
C GLY A 47 0.12 19.91 -2.98
N LEU A 48 1.14 20.34 -3.72
CA LEU A 48 2.55 20.28 -3.31
C LEU A 48 3.18 21.66 -3.10
N ASP A 49 2.40 22.73 -3.26
CA ASP A 49 2.78 24.08 -2.84
C ASP A 49 2.69 24.23 -1.32
N ASP A 50 3.46 25.17 -0.78
CA ASP A 50 3.62 25.36 0.66
C ASP A 50 2.28 25.62 1.37
N ASP A 51 1.38 26.37 0.73
CA ASP A 51 0.07 26.71 1.28
C ASP A 51 -0.80 25.46 1.42
N LEU A 52 -0.92 24.63 0.37
CA LEU A 52 -1.69 23.39 0.43
C LEU A 52 -1.04 22.31 1.32
N LEU A 53 0.29 22.22 1.35
CA LEU A 53 1.00 21.29 2.23
C LEU A 53 0.83 21.66 3.70
N SER A 54 0.68 22.95 4.03
CA SER A 54 0.42 23.40 5.40
C SER A 54 -0.91 22.89 5.97
N MET A 55 -1.84 22.44 5.11
CA MET A 55 -3.12 21.86 5.52
C MET A 55 -3.00 20.40 5.98
N VAL A 56 -1.91 19.71 5.62
CA VAL A 56 -1.66 18.32 6.03
C VAL A 56 -1.22 18.30 7.50
N PRO A 57 -1.80 17.45 8.36
CA PRO A 57 -1.36 17.33 9.75
C PRO A 57 0.14 17.01 9.88
N THR A 58 0.78 17.60 10.89
CA THR A 58 2.18 17.35 11.19
C THR A 58 2.42 15.93 11.73
N SER A 59 3.66 15.43 11.68
CA SER A 59 4.06 14.06 12.05
C SER A 59 3.67 12.99 11.03
N VAL A 60 3.92 13.28 9.74
CA VAL A 60 3.71 12.34 8.63
C VAL A 60 4.77 11.24 8.66
N VAL A 61 4.33 9.97 8.66
CA VAL A 61 5.21 8.79 8.66
C VAL A 61 5.31 8.08 7.31
N ALA A 62 4.31 8.28 6.44
CA ALA A 62 4.24 7.66 5.12
C ALA A 62 3.42 8.53 4.15
N VAL A 63 3.69 8.40 2.86
CA VAL A 63 2.92 9.01 1.78
C VAL A 63 2.57 7.93 0.76
N ILE A 64 1.30 7.85 0.37
CA ILE A 64 0.83 6.94 -0.67
C ILE A 64 0.51 7.76 -1.92
N LEU A 65 1.14 7.43 -3.05
CA LEU A 65 0.94 8.09 -4.32
C LEU A 65 0.25 7.16 -5.31
N LEU A 66 -0.96 7.52 -5.75
CA LEU A 66 -1.61 6.90 -6.90
C LEU A 66 -1.21 7.64 -8.18
N PHE A 67 -0.74 6.90 -9.18
CA PHE A 67 -0.38 7.46 -10.48
C PHE A 67 -0.67 6.45 -11.62
N PRO A 68 -0.88 6.92 -12.87
CA PRO A 68 -1.17 6.02 -13.98
C PRO A 68 0.08 5.23 -14.40
N CYS A 69 -0.03 3.91 -14.53
CA CYS A 69 1.05 3.05 -15.01
C CYS A 69 1.17 3.09 -16.55
N THR A 70 1.64 4.22 -17.09
CA THR A 70 1.85 4.39 -18.54
C THR A 70 3.03 3.55 -19.05
N GLN A 71 3.08 3.32 -20.37
CA GLN A 71 4.22 2.63 -20.99
C GLN A 71 5.56 3.32 -20.69
N ALA A 72 5.60 4.65 -20.82
CA ALA A 72 6.79 5.44 -20.53
C ALA A 72 7.28 5.25 -19.09
N ILE A 73 6.36 5.20 -18.10
CA ILE A 73 6.73 4.97 -16.69
C ILE A 73 7.23 3.53 -16.49
N ASN A 74 6.63 2.55 -17.15
CA ASN A 74 7.09 1.16 -17.06
C ASN A 74 8.48 0.95 -17.66
N GLU A 75 8.77 1.57 -18.80
CA GLU A 75 10.09 1.57 -19.44
C GLU A 75 11.12 2.31 -18.56
N PHE A 76 10.76 3.46 -18.00
CA PHE A 76 11.59 4.18 -17.04
C PHE A 76 11.90 3.33 -15.80
N ARG A 77 10.89 2.64 -15.24
CA ARG A 77 11.08 1.72 -14.10
C ARG A 77 12.04 0.59 -14.45
N ASN A 78 11.93 -0.02 -15.63
CA ASN A 78 12.81 -1.12 -16.03
C ASN A 78 14.26 -0.68 -16.31
N THR A 79 14.47 0.57 -16.73
CA THR A 79 15.80 1.12 -16.99
C THR A 79 16.50 1.62 -15.72
N LYS A 80 15.74 2.18 -14.76
CA LYS A 80 16.29 2.80 -13.54
C LYS A 80 16.16 1.96 -12.26
N CYS A 81 15.16 1.09 -12.13
CA CYS A 81 15.02 0.23 -10.94
C CYS A 81 16.03 -0.94 -10.92
N VAL A 82 16.65 -1.23 -12.07
CA VAL A 82 17.80 -2.15 -12.18
C VAL A 82 19.10 -1.46 -11.74
N LEU A 83 19.11 -0.13 -11.66
CA LEU A 83 20.24 0.64 -11.15
C LEU A 83 20.11 0.76 -9.62
N GLN A 84 20.81 -0.16 -8.95
CA GLN A 84 21.41 0.03 -7.64
C GLN A 84 20.46 0.50 -6.53
N TYR A 85 19.86 -0.46 -5.82
CA TYR A 85 19.90 -0.38 -4.36
C TYR A 85 21.37 -0.58 -3.96
N SER A 86 22.20 0.44 -4.15
CA SER A 86 23.36 0.59 -3.28
C SER A 86 22.75 0.68 -1.90
N ALA A 87 23.14 -0.20 -0.97
CA ALA A 87 22.78 -0.11 0.43
C ALA A 87 23.42 1.15 1.06
N GLY A 88 23.17 2.31 0.46
CA GLY A 88 23.53 3.62 0.93
C GLY A 88 22.54 4.00 2.00
N ASP A 89 22.99 3.79 3.23
CA ASP A 89 22.71 4.70 4.34
C ASP A 89 21.29 4.76 4.88
N THR A 90 20.59 3.62 4.95
CA THR A 90 19.45 3.48 5.86
C THR A 90 19.90 2.78 7.13
N THR A 91 19.88 3.49 8.26
CA THR A 91 20.23 2.94 9.59
C THR A 91 19.24 1.88 10.09
N GLN A 92 18.08 1.75 9.44
CA GLN A 92 17.04 0.77 9.77
C GLN A 92 16.72 -0.17 8.59
N PRO A 93 16.38 -1.45 8.88
CA PRO A 93 15.96 -2.39 7.86
C PRO A 93 14.62 -1.97 7.24
N VAL A 94 14.57 -1.88 5.91
CA VAL A 94 13.35 -1.59 5.16
C VAL A 94 12.55 -2.89 4.95
N PHE A 95 11.28 -2.90 5.32
CA PHE A 95 10.36 -3.97 4.96
C PHE A 95 9.87 -3.79 3.51
N TRP A 96 10.06 -4.81 2.68
CA TRP A 96 9.61 -4.82 1.29
C TRP A 96 8.92 -6.14 0.94
N MET A 97 7.88 -6.05 0.11
CA MET A 97 7.18 -7.23 -0.41
C MET A 97 6.76 -7.00 -1.87
N LYS A 98 6.84 -8.07 -2.67
CA LYS A 98 6.41 -8.07 -4.06
C LYS A 98 4.90 -8.24 -4.14
N GLN A 99 4.22 -7.37 -4.89
CA GLN A 99 2.83 -7.61 -5.26
C GLN A 99 2.73 -8.74 -6.29
N THR A 100 2.01 -9.80 -5.94
CA THR A 100 1.76 -10.96 -6.83
C THR A 100 0.29 -11.10 -7.22
N VAL A 101 -0.62 -10.41 -6.53
CA VAL A 101 -2.06 -10.39 -6.77
C VAL A 101 -2.44 -9.12 -7.54
N GLY A 102 -3.21 -9.27 -8.62
CA GLY A 102 -3.66 -8.13 -9.41
C GLY A 102 -4.59 -7.21 -8.59
N ASN A 103 -4.47 -5.90 -8.78
CA ASN A 103 -5.24 -4.86 -8.09
C ASN A 103 -5.03 -4.76 -6.57
N ALA A 104 -4.10 -5.52 -5.99
CA ALA A 104 -3.80 -5.46 -4.56
C ALA A 104 -2.83 -4.31 -4.16
N CYS A 105 -2.56 -3.34 -5.06
CA CYS A 105 -1.57 -2.29 -4.82
C CYS A 105 -1.93 -1.40 -3.63
N GLY A 106 -3.22 -1.07 -3.44
CA GLY A 106 -3.68 -0.31 -2.27
C GLY A 106 -3.36 -1.02 -0.95
N THR A 107 -3.69 -2.32 -0.85
CA THR A 107 -3.34 -3.13 0.33
C THR A 107 -1.84 -3.20 0.56
N VAL A 108 -1.06 -3.44 -0.51
CA VAL A 108 0.41 -3.50 -0.40
C VAL A 108 0.98 -2.16 0.07
N ALA A 109 0.46 -1.02 -0.41
CA ALA A 109 0.87 0.31 0.02
C ALA A 109 0.55 0.58 1.50
N ILE A 110 -0.63 0.19 1.98
CA ILE A 110 -1.01 0.31 3.39
C ILE A 110 -0.08 -0.55 4.27
N LEU A 111 0.19 -1.79 3.87
CA LEU A 111 1.11 -2.67 4.61
C LEU A 111 2.53 -2.12 4.63
N HIS A 112 3.04 -1.60 3.50
CA HIS A 112 4.36 -0.94 3.48
C HIS A 112 4.40 0.28 4.41
N SER A 113 3.33 1.07 4.47
CA SER A 113 3.23 2.25 5.33
C SER A 113 3.28 1.88 6.82
N ILE A 114 2.48 0.89 7.23
CA ILE A 114 2.40 0.43 8.62
C ILE A 114 3.71 -0.26 9.04
N LEU A 115 4.21 -1.22 8.25
CA LEU A 115 5.35 -2.05 8.65
C LEU A 115 6.68 -1.30 8.66
N ASN A 116 6.85 -0.27 7.82
CA ASN A 116 8.06 0.56 7.86
C ASN A 116 7.99 1.67 8.92
N SER A 117 6.80 1.95 9.46
CA SER A 117 6.59 2.99 10.48
C SER A 117 6.27 2.40 11.87
N TYR A 118 6.41 1.08 12.05
CA TYR A 118 5.91 0.35 13.22
C TYR A 118 6.44 0.89 14.56
N ASN A 119 7.66 1.45 14.59
CA ASN A 119 8.25 2.06 15.79
C ASN A 119 7.56 3.36 16.24
N GLN A 120 6.80 4.01 15.34
CA GLN A 120 6.08 5.25 15.59
C GLN A 120 4.57 5.04 15.77
N LEU A 121 4.07 3.86 15.39
CA LEU A 121 2.65 3.52 15.35
C LEU A 121 2.24 2.65 16.55
N THR A 122 1.01 2.83 17.01
CA THR A 122 0.39 1.92 17.97
C THR A 122 -0.48 0.92 17.23
N ILE A 123 -0.14 -0.36 17.33
CA ILE A 123 -0.88 -1.47 16.72
C ILE A 123 -1.67 -2.21 17.80
N ARG A 124 -2.95 -2.52 17.54
CA ARG A 124 -3.80 -3.27 18.47
C ARG A 124 -3.20 -4.64 18.75
N LYS A 125 -3.23 -5.07 20.00
CA LYS A 125 -2.80 -6.42 20.37
C LYS A 125 -3.65 -7.45 19.62
N ASP A 126 -3.01 -8.51 19.13
CA ASP A 126 -3.65 -9.58 18.36
C ASP A 126 -4.30 -9.11 17.04
N SER A 127 -3.89 -7.94 16.53
CA SER A 127 -4.15 -7.58 15.15
C SER A 127 -3.32 -8.42 14.18
N PHE A 128 -3.73 -8.42 12.92
CA PHE A 128 -3.42 -9.37 11.84
C PHE A 128 -4.40 -10.55 11.79
#